data_AF-A0A075B5T1-F1
#
_entry.id   AF-A0A075B5T1-F1
#
_cell.length_a   1.000
_cell.length_b   1.000
_cell.length_c   1.000
_cell.angle_alpha   90.00
_cell.angle_beta   90.00
_cell.angle_gamma   90.00
#
_symmetry.space_group_name_H-M   'P 1'
#
loop_
_entity.id
_entity.type
_entity.pdbx_description
1 polymer ?
#
loop_
_entity_poly.entity_id
_entity_poly.type
_entity_poly.pdbx_seq_one_letter_code
_entity_poly.pdbx_strand_id
1 'polypeptide(L)'
;MRVLGFVCLVTVLPGSLSQMQLQESGPGLVKPSQSLFLTCSITGFPITSGYYWIWIRQSPGKPLEWMGYITHSGETFYNPSLQSPISITRETSKNQFFLQLNSVTTEDTAMYYCAGD
;
A
#
# COMPACT_ATOMS: atom_id res chain seq x y z
N MET A 1 31.33 -12.29 -51.16
CA MET A 1 31.62 -12.47 -49.73
C MET A 1 30.29 -12.57 -48.99
N ARG A 2 29.90 -13.76 -48.51
CA ARG A 2 28.62 -13.95 -47.80
C ARG A 2 28.81 -13.60 -46.33
N VAL A 3 28.21 -12.49 -45.90
CA VAL A 3 28.18 -12.08 -44.49
C VAL A 3 27.09 -12.91 -43.82
N LEU A 4 27.47 -13.96 -43.09
CA LEU A 4 26.54 -14.65 -42.19
C LEU A 4 26.40 -13.81 -40.92
N GLY A 5 25.23 -13.18 -40.75
CA GLY A 5 24.88 -12.46 -39.54
C GLY A 5 24.58 -13.43 -38.40
N PHE A 6 25.29 -13.27 -37.28
CA PHE A 6 24.98 -13.95 -36.02
C PHE A 6 23.76 -13.29 -35.38
N VAL A 7 22.70 -14.07 -35.16
CA VAL A 7 21.55 -13.69 -34.33
C VAL A 7 21.87 -14.12 -32.89
N CYS A 8 22.09 -13.16 -31.99
CA CYS A 8 22.17 -13.44 -30.55
C CYS A 8 20.75 -13.57 -29.98
N LEU A 9 20.36 -14.78 -29.61
CA LEU A 9 19.14 -15.03 -28.85
C LEU A 9 19.45 -14.84 -27.36
N VAL A 10 18.99 -13.73 -26.77
CA VAL A 10 19.10 -13.52 -25.31
C VAL A 10 17.96 -14.29 -24.65
N THR A 11 18.29 -15.39 -23.99
CA THR A 11 17.34 -16.12 -23.14
C THR A 11 17.38 -15.52 -21.74
N VAL A 12 16.32 -14.80 -21.37
CA VAL A 12 16.12 -14.36 -19.98
C VAL A 12 15.50 -15.53 -19.23
N LEU A 13 16.26 -16.19 -18.37
CA LEU A 13 15.74 -17.17 -17.41
C LEU A 13 15.04 -16.41 -16.28
N PRO A 14 13.72 -16.52 -16.08
CA PRO A 14 13.06 -15.92 -14.93
C PRO A 14 13.22 -16.84 -13.74
N GLY A 15 14.38 -16.79 -13.09
CA GLY A 15 14.55 -17.22 -11.71
C GLY A 15 14.10 -16.11 -10.77
N SER A 16 12.81 -15.73 -10.80
CA SER A 16 12.29 -14.71 -9.89
C SER A 16 11.93 -15.36 -8.56
N LEU A 17 12.82 -15.26 -7.56
CA LEU A 17 12.37 -15.30 -6.17
C LEU A 17 11.34 -14.16 -6.04
N SER A 18 10.09 -14.47 -5.69
CA SER A 18 9.03 -13.49 -5.62
C SER A 18 9.39 -12.42 -4.58
N GLN A 19 9.79 -11.25 -5.04
CA GLN A 19 10.00 -10.09 -4.18
C GLN A 19 8.62 -9.58 -3.71
N MET A 20 8.51 -9.19 -2.44
CA MET A 20 7.30 -8.54 -1.94
C MET A 20 7.11 -7.22 -2.67
N GLN A 21 5.89 -6.96 -3.16
CA GLN A 21 5.51 -5.65 -3.67
C GLN A 21 4.20 -5.20 -3.04
N LEU A 22 4.10 -3.90 -2.79
CA LEU A 22 2.91 -3.25 -2.26
C LEU A 22 2.43 -2.21 -3.28
N GLN A 23 1.12 -2.15 -3.50
CA GLN A 23 0.51 -1.22 -4.45
C GLN A 23 -0.72 -0.55 -3.85
N GLU A 24 -0.62 0.76 -3.63
CA GLU A 24 -1.70 1.63 -3.19
C GLU A 24 -2.66 1.98 -4.34
N SER A 25 -3.93 2.09 -4.00
CA SER A 25 -4.98 2.56 -4.91
C SER A 25 -6.13 3.20 -4.14
N GLY A 26 -6.87 4.09 -4.79
CA GLY A 26 -8.00 4.80 -4.19
C GLY A 26 -8.52 5.93 -5.07
N PRO A 27 -9.56 6.66 -4.64
CA PRO A 27 -10.04 7.82 -5.36
C PRO A 27 -9.02 8.96 -5.27
N GLY A 28 -8.60 9.52 -6.41
CA GLY A 28 -7.65 10.63 -6.42
C GLY A 28 -8.20 11.95 -5.86
N LEU A 29 -9.53 12.14 -5.91
CA LEU A 29 -10.20 13.30 -5.34
C LEU A 29 -11.51 12.87 -4.67
N VAL A 30 -11.73 13.38 -3.47
CA VAL A 30 -12.96 13.20 -2.67
C VAL A 30 -13.42 14.55 -2.16
N LYS A 31 -14.73 14.76 -2.05
CA LYS A 31 -15.27 16.01 -1.50
C LYS A 31 -15.15 16.01 0.02
N PRO A 32 -15.03 17.18 0.67
CA PRO A 32 -15.13 17.28 2.12
C PRO A 32 -16.39 16.61 2.66
N SER A 33 -16.31 16.06 3.88
CA SER A 33 -17.37 15.28 4.55
C SER A 33 -17.71 13.92 3.90
N GLN A 34 -17.09 13.54 2.79
CA GLN A 34 -17.19 12.19 2.26
C GLN A 34 -16.22 11.25 2.97
N SER A 35 -16.34 9.94 2.69
CA SER A 35 -15.37 8.96 3.17
C SER A 35 -14.31 8.71 2.10
N LEU A 36 -13.05 8.62 2.52
CA LEU A 36 -11.93 8.16 1.68
C LEU A 36 -11.69 6.69 1.97
N PHE A 37 -11.59 5.88 0.91
CA PHE A 37 -11.27 4.46 1.00
C PHE A 37 -10.06 4.15 0.13
N LEU A 38 -8.98 3.68 0.74
CA LEU A 38 -7.75 3.28 0.07
C LEU A 38 -7.54 1.78 0.21
N THR A 39 -6.92 1.18 -0.78
CA THR A 39 -6.55 -0.24 -0.83
C THR A 39 -5.05 -0.34 -1.04
N CYS A 40 -4.39 -1.21 -0.27
CA CYS A 40 -3.04 -1.67 -0.56
C CYS A 40 -3.08 -3.16 -0.91
N SER A 41 -2.61 -3.49 -2.11
CA SER A 41 -2.50 -4.87 -2.60
C SER A 41 -1.09 -5.39 -2.40
N ILE A 42 -0.95 -6.60 -1.85
CA ILE A 42 0.35 -7.24 -1.63
C ILE A 42 0.54 -8.33 -2.68
N THR A 43 1.72 -8.37 -3.29
CA THR A 43 2.14 -9.46 -4.18
C THR A 43 3.40 -10.12 -3.65
N GLY A 44 3.59 -11.40 -3.97
CA GLY A 44 4.76 -12.19 -3.55
C GLY A 44 4.64 -12.88 -2.19
N PHE A 45 3.87 -12.33 -1.24
CA PHE A 45 3.69 -12.92 0.10
C PHE A 45 2.24 -12.83 0.59
N PRO A 46 1.72 -13.85 1.32
CA PRO A 46 0.43 -13.75 1.97
C PRO A 46 0.42 -12.67 3.05
N ILE A 47 -0.66 -11.91 3.17
CA ILE A 47 -0.88 -10.88 4.19
C ILE A 47 -0.88 -11.43 5.63
N THR A 48 -0.91 -12.76 5.78
CA THR A 48 -0.82 -13.47 7.05
C THR A 48 0.60 -13.91 7.41
N SER A 49 1.64 -13.56 6.63
CA SER A 49 2.99 -14.09 6.77
C SER A 49 3.83 -13.43 7.88
N GLY A 50 3.23 -13.04 8.99
CA GLY A 50 3.95 -12.54 10.18
C GLY A 50 4.24 -11.03 10.22
N TYR A 51 4.02 -10.30 9.12
CA TYR A 51 4.29 -8.86 9.01
C TYR A 51 3.25 -7.98 9.71
N TYR A 52 3.64 -6.74 9.99
CA TYR A 52 2.77 -5.60 10.26
C TYR A 52 2.53 -4.82 8.97
N TRP A 53 1.26 -4.51 8.70
CA TRP A 53 0.86 -3.77 7.50
C TRP A 53 0.46 -2.35 7.88
N ILE A 54 1.27 -1.40 7.44
CA ILE A 54 1.32 -0.04 7.97
C ILE A 54 0.72 0.93 6.95
N TRP A 55 -0.05 1.92 7.43
CA TRP A 55 -0.43 3.10 6.66
C TRP A 55 0.34 4.34 7.12
N ILE A 56 0.87 5.08 6.15
CA ILE A 56 1.63 6.31 6.34
C ILE A 56 1.05 7.37 5.41
N ARG A 57 0.94 8.61 5.88
CA ARG A 57 0.57 9.74 5.00
C ARG A 57 1.63 10.83 4.98
N GLN A 58 1.65 11.59 3.90
CA GLN A 58 2.49 12.76 3.73
C GLN A 58 1.69 13.93 3.17
N SER A 59 1.36 14.89 4.04
CA SER A 59 0.77 16.16 3.60
C SER A 59 1.82 17.00 2.85
N PRO A 60 1.41 17.86 1.89
CA PRO A 60 2.35 18.72 1.16
C PRO A 60 3.26 19.53 2.10
N GLY A 61 4.57 19.38 1.95
CA GLY A 61 5.58 20.07 2.75
C GLY A 61 5.71 19.60 4.21
N LYS A 62 5.12 18.46 4.58
CA LYS A 62 5.20 17.87 5.93
C LYS A 62 6.04 16.57 5.91
N PRO A 63 6.61 16.16 7.06
CA PRO A 63 7.23 14.85 7.19
C PRO A 63 6.18 13.73 7.05
N LEU A 64 6.66 12.49 6.93
CA LEU A 64 5.81 11.31 6.99
C LEU A 64 5.14 11.21 8.36
N GLU A 65 3.84 10.93 8.37
CA GLU A 65 3.04 10.67 9.56
C GLU A 65 2.56 9.24 9.55
N TRP A 66 2.99 8.45 10.54
CA TRP A 66 2.44 7.12 10.78
C TRP A 66 0.97 7.24 11.20
N MET A 67 0.07 6.48 10.55
CA MET A 67 -1.36 6.54 10.85
C MET A 67 -1.82 5.37 11.73
N GLY A 68 -1.30 4.18 11.43
CA GLY A 68 -1.72 2.95 12.10
C GLY A 68 -1.15 1.72 11.40
N TYR A 69 -1.35 0.56 11.99
CA TYR A 69 -1.06 -0.72 11.35
C TYR A 69 -2.09 -1.79 11.69
N ILE A 70 -2.11 -2.86 10.90
CA ILE A 70 -2.80 -4.11 11.19
C ILE A 70 -1.79 -5.27 11.21
N THR A 71 -1.84 -6.11 12.24
CA THR A 71 -0.95 -7.28 12.36
C THR A 71 -1.40 -8.41 11.42
N HIS A 72 -0.52 -9.38 11.19
CA HIS A 72 -0.89 -10.62 10.52
C HIS A 72 -2.03 -11.39 11.20
N SER A 73 -2.25 -11.22 12.51
CA SER A 73 -3.37 -11.81 13.27
C SER A 73 -4.66 -10.98 13.19
N GLY A 74 -4.59 -9.73 12.70
CA GLY A 74 -5.74 -8.84 12.50
C GLY A 74 -5.94 -7.80 13.61
N GLU A 75 -4.99 -7.68 14.54
CA GLU A 75 -5.02 -6.64 15.57
C GLU A 75 -4.64 -5.29 14.97
N THR A 76 -5.33 -4.22 15.36
CA THR A 76 -5.11 -2.87 14.82
C THR A 76 -4.60 -1.93 15.88
N PHE A 77 -3.61 -1.10 15.52
CA PHE A 77 -3.11 -0.01 16.35
C PHE A 77 -3.12 1.29 15.56
N TYR A 78 -3.46 2.39 16.24
CA TYR A 78 -3.68 3.69 15.62
C TYR A 78 -2.80 4.75 16.27
N ASN A 79 -2.41 5.76 15.49
CA ASN A 79 -1.73 6.92 16.02
C ASN A 79 -2.72 7.78 16.82
N PRO A 80 -2.50 7.98 18.14
CA PRO A 80 -3.40 8.76 18.98
C PRO A 80 -3.42 10.27 18.64
N SER A 81 -2.47 10.73 17.82
CA SER A 81 -2.36 12.13 17.39
C SER A 81 -3.16 12.45 16.12
N LEU A 82 -3.78 11.45 15.48
CA LEU A 82 -4.61 11.68 14.30
C LEU A 82 -5.87 12.47 14.68
N GLN A 83 -6.11 13.54 13.94
CA GLN A 83 -7.31 14.36 14.12
C GLN A 83 -8.57 13.69 13.57
N SER A 84 -8.43 12.95 12.45
CA SER A 84 -9.53 12.27 11.78
C SER A 84 -9.61 10.80 12.20
N PRO A 85 -10.81 10.29 12.55
CA PRO A 85 -10.97 8.87 12.88
C PRO A 85 -10.74 8.01 11.65
N ILE A 86 -9.90 7.00 11.81
CA ILE A 86 -9.56 6.03 10.76
C ILE A 86 -9.97 4.62 11.14
N SER A 87 -10.11 3.75 10.13
CA SER A 87 -10.26 2.31 10.30
C SER A 87 -9.31 1.60 9.36
N ILE A 88 -8.56 0.62 9.88
CA ILE A 88 -7.70 -0.26 9.07
C ILE A 88 -8.32 -1.66 9.09
N THR A 89 -8.55 -2.23 7.92
CA THR A 89 -9.14 -3.57 7.77
C THR A 89 -8.38 -4.39 6.74
N ARG A 90 -8.65 -5.69 6.66
CA ARG A 90 -7.95 -6.62 5.77
C ARG A 90 -8.90 -7.63 5.13
N GLU A 91 -8.61 -8.01 3.89
CA GLU A 91 -9.23 -9.13 3.18
C GLU A 91 -8.15 -10.14 2.74
N THR A 92 -8.01 -11.21 3.51
CA THR A 92 -6.97 -12.24 3.28
C THR A 92 -7.12 -12.95 1.93
N SER A 93 -8.35 -13.17 1.45
CA SER A 93 -8.62 -13.82 0.17
C SER A 93 -8.10 -13.02 -1.04
N LYS A 94 -8.02 -11.69 -0.92
CA LYS A 94 -7.52 -10.79 -1.96
C LYS A 94 -6.09 -10.31 -1.72
N ASN A 95 -5.49 -10.72 -0.60
CA ASN A 95 -4.17 -10.26 -0.19
C ASN A 95 -4.06 -8.72 -0.09
N GLN A 96 -5.10 -8.12 0.50
CA GLN A 96 -5.28 -6.66 0.55
C GLN A 96 -5.56 -6.19 1.97
N PHE A 97 -5.12 -4.97 2.28
CA PHE A 97 -5.58 -4.22 3.44
C PHE A 97 -5.99 -2.81 3.06
N PHE A 98 -6.88 -2.24 3.86
CA PHE A 98 -7.63 -1.05 3.51
C PHE A 98 -7.48 0.00 4.60
N LEU A 99 -7.51 1.27 4.19
CA LEU A 99 -7.62 2.41 5.07
C LEU A 99 -8.92 3.16 4.74
N GLN A 100 -9.74 3.39 5.75
CA GLN A 100 -10.93 4.21 5.65
C GLN A 100 -10.80 5.44 6.55
N LEU A 101 -10.97 6.63 5.98
CA LEU A 101 -11.14 7.88 6.73
C LEU A 101 -12.60 8.30 6.58
N ASN A 102 -13.26 8.60 7.69
CA ASN A 102 -14.63 9.10 7.67
C ASN A 102 -14.63 10.63 7.78
N SER A 103 -15.54 11.28 7.05
CA SER A 103 -15.73 12.73 7.08
C SER A 103 -14.47 13.53 6.78
N VAL A 104 -13.83 13.25 5.65
CA VAL A 104 -12.54 13.85 5.29
C VAL A 104 -12.60 15.39 5.24
N THR A 105 -11.51 16.01 5.66
CA THR A 105 -11.31 17.45 5.65
C THR A 105 -10.21 17.83 4.66
N THR A 106 -9.99 19.13 4.45
CA THR A 106 -8.85 19.62 3.66
C THR A 106 -7.50 19.20 4.25
N GLU A 107 -7.42 18.98 5.56
CA GLU A 107 -6.20 18.53 6.25
C GLU A 107 -5.81 17.09 5.90
N ASP A 108 -6.77 16.28 5.45
CA ASP A 108 -6.53 14.91 5.00
C ASP A 108 -5.99 14.83 3.55
N THR A 109 -5.74 15.98 2.92
CA THR A 109 -5.07 16.04 1.60
C THR A 109 -3.60 15.67 1.77
N ALA A 110 -3.26 14.45 1.35
CA ALA A 110 -1.92 13.90 1.49
C ALA A 110 -1.66 12.83 0.42
N MET A 111 -0.39 12.48 0.23
CA MET A 111 -0.01 11.20 -0.35
C MET A 111 -0.14 10.11 0.71
N TYR A 112 -0.65 8.95 0.35
CA TYR A 112 -0.83 7.82 1.24
C TYR A 112 0.00 6.65 0.75
N TYR A 113 0.71 6.01 1.67
CA TYR A 113 1.64 4.92 1.40
C TYR A 113 1.33 3.74 2.32
N CYS A 114 1.52 2.53 1.79
CA CYS A 114 1.56 1.31 2.58
C CYS A 114 2.99 0.77 2.71
N ALA A 115 3.26 0.13 3.84
CA ALA A 115 4.51 -0.56 4.10
C ALA A 115 4.26 -1.91 4.80
N GLY A 116 5.19 -2.86 4.61
CA GLY A 116 5.27 -4.10 5.37
C GLY A 116 6.54 -4.10 6.22
N ASP A 117 6.41 -4.44 7.50
CA ASP A 117 7.51 -4.59 8.48
C ASP A 117 7.47 -5.96 9.17
#